data_AF-A0A1W2GZE2-F1
#
_entry.id   AF-A0A1W2GZE2-F1
#
_cell.length_a   1.000
_cell.length_b   1.000
_cell.length_c   1.000
_cell.angle_alpha   90.00
_cell.angle_beta   90.00
_cell.angle_gamma   90.00
#
_symmetry.space_group_name_H-M   'P 1'
#
loop_
_entity.id
_entity.type
_entity.pdbx_description
1 polymer ?
#
loop_
_entity_poly.entity_id
_entity_poly.type
_entity_poly.pdbx_seq_one_letter_code
_entity_poly.pdbx_strand_id
1 'polypeptide(L)'
;MRSKLIQEILDKTPQDIRIFTRMYADIVLRVHDLIKEKGITQRTLADMMDKKPSEVSKWLGGEHNFTLRSLAKLQAELGEPIIYVPKKKTFVGNKGGNISLTVYKNDVKVENKEFVHATPQINPEKTQVA
;
A
#
# COMPACT_ATOMS: atom_id res chain seq x y z
N MET A 1 13.67 -3.27 -27.45
CA MET A 1 13.25 -1.84 -27.38
C MET A 1 11.73 -1.80 -27.54
N ARG A 2 11.02 -0.94 -26.78
CA ARG A 2 9.58 -0.73 -27.00
C ARG A 2 9.37 -0.08 -28.37
N SER A 3 8.33 -0.47 -29.11
CA SER A 3 8.06 0.13 -30.41
C SER A 3 7.68 1.61 -30.24
N LYS A 4 8.05 2.44 -31.22
CA LYS A 4 7.78 3.89 -31.21
C LYS A 4 6.28 4.18 -31.06
N LEU A 5 5.43 3.34 -31.65
CA LEU A 5 3.97 3.41 -31.54
C LEU A 5 3.46 3.16 -30.11
N ILE A 6 4.02 2.16 -29.41
CA ILE A 6 3.64 1.86 -28.02
C ILE A 6 4.01 3.02 -27.11
N GLN A 7 5.18 3.63 -27.33
CA GLN A 7 5.63 4.76 -26.51
C GLN A 7 4.72 5.98 -26.68
N GLU A 8 4.33 6.29 -27.92
CA GLU A 8 3.41 7.39 -28.21
C GLU A 8 2.03 7.20 -27.57
N ILE A 9 1.51 5.98 -27.54
CA ILE A 9 0.25 5.65 -26.87
C ILE A 9 0.37 5.85 -25.35
N LEU A 10 1.48 5.39 -24.75
CA LEU A 10 1.73 5.56 -23.31
C LEU A 10 1.84 7.04 -22.92
N ASP A 11 2.50 7.85 -23.74
CA ASP A 11 2.71 9.28 -23.48
C ASP A 11 1.39 10.07 -23.55
N LYS A 12 0.47 9.67 -24.45
CA LYS A 12 -0.88 10.27 -24.60
C LYS A 12 -1.91 9.72 -23.62
N THR A 13 -1.60 8.66 -22.88
CA THR A 13 -2.56 8.06 -21.93
C THR A 13 -2.81 9.04 -20.78
N PRO A 14 -4.08 9.33 -20.43
CA PRO A 14 -4.41 10.18 -19.29
C PRO A 14 -3.83 9.67 -17.96
N GLN A 15 -3.50 10.59 -17.06
CA GLN A 15 -2.81 10.24 -15.80
C GLN A 15 -3.68 9.40 -14.86
N ASP A 16 -4.98 9.65 -14.82
CA ASP A 16 -5.96 8.87 -14.07
C ASP A 16 -6.01 7.42 -14.54
N ILE A 17 -5.96 7.16 -15.85
CA ILE A 17 -5.90 5.81 -16.41
C ILE A 17 -4.61 5.10 -15.98
N ARG A 18 -3.46 5.77 -16.04
CA ARG A 18 -2.19 5.18 -15.57
C ARG A 18 -2.22 4.85 -14.09
N ILE A 19 -2.77 5.74 -13.27
CA ILE A 19 -2.92 5.53 -11.82
C ILE A 19 -3.86 4.36 -11.57
N PHE A 20 -5.02 4.31 -12.23
CA PHE A 20 -6.00 3.25 -12.12
C PHE A 20 -5.39 1.89 -12.47
N THR A 21 -4.74 1.76 -13.63
CA THR A 21 -4.14 0.49 -14.07
C THR A 21 -3.07 0.01 -13.08
N ARG A 22 -2.22 0.92 -12.59
CA ARG A 22 -1.21 0.58 -11.57
C ARG A 22 -1.85 0.10 -10.27
N MET A 23 -2.79 0.87 -9.71
CA MET A 23 -3.48 0.52 -8.46
C MET A 23 -4.22 -0.80 -8.59
N TYR A 24 -4.91 -1.02 -9.71
CA TYR A 24 -5.66 -2.23 -9.96
C TYR A 24 -4.72 -3.45 -10.03
N ALA A 25 -3.61 -3.34 -10.77
CA ALA A 25 -2.60 -4.39 -10.84
C ALA A 25 -2.01 -4.72 -9.47
N ASP A 26 -1.65 -3.70 -8.68
CA ASP A 26 -1.11 -3.87 -7.32
C ASP A 26 -2.11 -4.62 -6.42
N ILE A 27 -3.40 -4.29 -6.52
CA ILE A 27 -4.47 -4.96 -5.76
C ILE A 27 -4.62 -6.42 -6.18
N VAL A 28 -4.66 -6.70 -7.48
CA VAL A 28 -4.80 -8.07 -8.01
C VAL A 28 -3.62 -8.94 -7.57
N LEU A 29 -2.40 -8.42 -7.68
CA LEU A 29 -1.20 -9.12 -7.22
C LEU A 29 -1.26 -9.41 -5.73
N ARG A 30 -1.67 -8.44 -4.90
CA ARG A 30 -1.82 -8.66 -3.45
C ARG A 30 -2.83 -9.76 -3.14
N VAL A 31 -3.96 -9.81 -3.85
CA VAL A 31 -4.95 -10.89 -3.66
C VAL A 31 -4.37 -12.24 -4.07
N HIS A 32 -3.62 -12.31 -5.17
CA HIS A 32 -2.94 -13.55 -5.57
C HIS A 32 -1.91 -14.03 -4.54
N ASP A 33 -1.15 -13.10 -3.96
CA ASP A 33 -0.17 -13.43 -2.92
C ASP A 33 -0.88 -13.97 -1.68
N LEU A 34 -1.98 -13.35 -1.24
CA LEU A 34 -2.79 -13.83 -0.11
C LEU A 34 -3.39 -15.22 -0.34
N ILE A 35 -3.88 -15.49 -1.56
CA ILE A 35 -4.39 -16.81 -1.94
C ILE A 35 -3.28 -17.86 -1.83
N LYS A 36 -2.07 -17.55 -2.32
CA LYS A 36 -0.91 -18.44 -2.26
C LYS A 36 -0.42 -18.65 -0.82
N GLU A 37 -0.31 -17.58 -0.03
CA GLU A 37 0.11 -17.61 1.38
C GLU A 37 -0.80 -18.53 2.22
N LYS A 38 -2.10 -18.54 1.92
CA LYS A 38 -3.07 -19.42 2.59
C LYS A 38 -3.16 -20.84 2.01
N GLY A 39 -2.54 -21.10 0.86
CA GLY A 39 -2.66 -22.38 0.16
C GLY A 39 -4.07 -22.70 -0.31
N ILE A 40 -4.92 -21.69 -0.55
CA ILE A 40 -6.28 -21.87 -1.05
C ILE A 40 -6.34 -21.66 -2.58
N THR A 41 -7.41 -22.13 -3.20
CA THR A 41 -7.66 -21.87 -4.63
C THR A 41 -8.58 -20.66 -4.81
N GLN A 42 -8.59 -20.06 -6.01
CA GLN A 42 -9.57 -19.01 -6.35
C GLN A 42 -11.02 -19.50 -6.21
N ARG A 43 -11.27 -20.78 -6.50
CA ARG A 43 -12.59 -21.40 -6.32
C ARG A 43 -12.98 -21.42 -4.84
N THR A 44 -12.08 -21.89 -3.98
CA THR A 44 -12.28 -21.89 -2.53
C THR A 44 -12.54 -20.48 -2.00
N LEU A 45 -11.80 -19.48 -2.48
CA LEU A 45 -12.05 -18.08 -2.12
C LEU A 45 -13.45 -17.63 -2.56
N ALA A 46 -13.90 -18.00 -3.76
CA ALA A 46 -15.24 -17.66 -4.23
C ALA A 46 -16.32 -18.30 -3.35
N ASP A 47 -16.13 -19.57 -2.94
CA ASP A 47 -17.03 -20.28 -2.04
C ASP A 47 -17.09 -19.61 -0.66
N MET A 48 -15.94 -19.23 -0.08
CA MET A 48 -15.86 -18.46 1.18
C MET A 48 -16.57 -17.11 1.07
N MET A 49 -16.44 -16.45 -0.08
CA MET A 49 -17.10 -15.19 -0.35
C MET A 49 -18.59 -15.33 -0.70
N ASP A 50 -19.17 -16.53 -0.74
CA ASP A 50 -20.53 -16.76 -1.23
C ASP A 50 -20.77 -16.09 -2.61
N LYS A 51 -19.83 -16.33 -3.53
CA LYS A 51 -19.79 -15.74 -4.87
C LYS A 51 -19.51 -16.79 -5.92
N LYS A 52 -19.90 -16.51 -7.17
CA LYS A 52 -19.59 -17.41 -8.27
C LYS A 52 -18.08 -17.35 -8.57
N PRO A 53 -17.42 -18.49 -8.84
CA PRO A 53 -16.02 -18.50 -9.26
C PRO A 53 -15.75 -17.57 -10.45
N SER A 54 -16.70 -17.46 -11.37
CA SER A 54 -16.61 -16.56 -12.52
C SER A 54 -16.57 -15.08 -12.15
N GLU A 55 -17.25 -14.66 -11.07
CA GLU A 55 -17.16 -13.26 -10.59
C GLU A 55 -15.75 -12.96 -10.07
N VAL A 56 -15.18 -13.89 -9.29
CA VAL A 56 -13.83 -13.73 -8.73
C VAL A 56 -12.78 -13.76 -9.84
N SER A 57 -12.90 -14.67 -10.81
CA SER A 57 -11.99 -14.71 -11.97
C SER A 57 -12.05 -13.42 -12.79
N LYS A 58 -13.23 -12.82 -12.97
CA LYS A 58 -13.35 -11.53 -13.69
C LYS A 58 -12.70 -10.37 -12.95
N TRP A 59 -12.75 -10.37 -11.62
CA TRP A 59 -12.04 -9.39 -10.80
C TRP A 59 -10.52 -9.58 -10.83
N LEU A 60 -10.03 -10.82 -10.82
CA LEU A 60 -8.59 -11.07 -10.86
C LEU A 60 -8.03 -10.98 -12.29
N GLY A 61 -8.88 -11.14 -13.30
CA GLY A 61 -8.53 -11.08 -14.71
C GLY A 61 -8.54 -9.67 -15.32
N GLY A 62 -9.01 -8.64 -14.61
CA GLY A 62 -9.07 -7.28 -15.18
C GLY A 62 -10.36 -6.92 -15.90
N GLU A 63 -11.31 -7.84 -16.03
CA GLU A 63 -12.57 -7.60 -16.73
C GLU A 63 -13.53 -6.75 -15.89
N HIS A 64 -13.53 -6.95 -14.58
CA HIS A 64 -14.44 -6.28 -13.66
C HIS A 64 -13.67 -5.50 -12.59
N ASN A 65 -14.12 -4.28 -12.31
CA ASN A 65 -13.55 -3.45 -11.27
C ASN A 65 -13.96 -3.92 -9.87
N PHE A 66 -13.05 -3.77 -8.91
CA PHE A 66 -13.38 -3.97 -7.50
C PHE A 66 -14.20 -2.79 -6.98
N THR A 67 -15.16 -3.09 -6.11
CA THR A 67 -15.81 -2.09 -5.27
C THR A 67 -15.16 -2.10 -3.88
N LEU A 68 -15.29 -1.01 -3.12
CA LEU A 68 -14.84 -1.01 -1.72
C LEU A 68 -15.52 -2.11 -0.90
N ARG A 69 -16.79 -2.43 -1.20
CA ARG A 69 -17.53 -3.51 -0.56
C ARG A 69 -16.92 -4.89 -0.88
N SER A 70 -16.56 -5.16 -2.14
CA SER A 70 -15.95 -6.43 -2.51
C SER A 70 -14.54 -6.58 -1.94
N LEU A 71 -13.77 -5.49 -1.87
CA LEU A 71 -12.47 -5.47 -1.20
C LEU A 71 -12.59 -5.70 0.30
N ALA A 72 -13.55 -5.06 0.97
CA ALA A 72 -13.80 -5.30 2.38
C ALA A 72 -14.16 -6.77 2.67
N LYS A 73 -14.99 -7.38 1.82
CA LYS A 73 -15.32 -8.81 1.93
C LYS A 73 -14.09 -9.69 1.72
N LEU A 74 -13.28 -9.41 0.69
CA LEU A 74 -12.01 -10.12 0.47
C LEU A 74 -11.09 -10.04 1.69
N GLN A 75 -10.92 -8.85 2.28
CA GLN A 75 -10.10 -8.69 3.48
C GLN A 75 -10.65 -9.46 4.68
N ALA A 76 -11.98 -9.54 4.82
CA ALA A 76 -12.60 -10.30 5.90
C ALA A 76 -12.36 -11.82 5.74
N GLU A 77 -12.55 -12.36 4.53
CA GLU A 77 -12.33 -13.79 4.24
C GLU A 77 -10.84 -14.16 4.27
N LEU A 78 -9.98 -13.27 3.79
CA LEU A 78 -8.54 -13.47 3.78
C LEU A 78 -7.88 -13.07 5.12
N GLY A 79 -8.58 -12.39 6.02
CA GLY A 79 -8.03 -11.98 7.33
C GLY A 79 -6.83 -11.02 7.25
N GLU A 80 -6.54 -10.46 6.08
CA GLU A 80 -5.38 -9.61 5.83
C GLU A 80 -5.80 -8.37 5.02
N PRO A 81 -5.20 -7.20 5.28
CA PRO A 81 -5.45 -6.00 4.50
C PRO A 81 -4.90 -6.11 3.07
N ILE A 82 -5.70 -5.62 2.12
CA ILE A 82 -5.36 -5.53 0.69
C ILE A 82 -4.96 -4.09 0.32
N ILE A 83 -5.64 -3.09 0.89
CA ILE A 83 -5.39 -1.67 0.60
C ILE A 83 -4.99 -0.93 1.87
N TYR A 84 -3.99 -0.06 1.76
CA TYR A 84 -3.58 0.86 2.81
C TYR A 84 -3.80 2.31 2.38
N VAL A 85 -4.41 3.10 3.27
CA VAL A 85 -4.52 4.55 3.09
C VAL A 85 -3.29 5.20 3.75
N PRO A 86 -2.52 6.04 3.03
CA PRO A 86 -1.39 6.75 3.60
C PRO A 86 -1.81 7.55 4.84
N LYS A 87 -1.14 7.32 5.96
CA LYS A 87 -1.36 8.08 7.20
C LYS A 87 -0.28 9.15 7.32
N LYS A 88 -0.68 10.38 7.65
CA LYS A 88 0.24 11.44 8.06
C LYS A 88 0.53 11.28 9.55
N LYS A 89 1.80 11.19 9.94
CA LYS A 89 2.22 11.25 11.34
C LYS A 89 2.85 12.61 11.58
N THR A 90 2.32 13.33 12.57
CA THR A 90 2.87 14.59 13.07
C THR A 90 3.72 14.29 14.29
N PHE A 91 4.97 14.74 14.27
CA PHE A 91 5.87 14.67 15.41
C PHE A 91 6.11 16.08 15.92
N VAL A 92 5.94 16.28 17.23
CA VAL A 92 6.27 17.54 17.90
C VAL A 92 7.74 17.45 18.32
N GLY A 93 8.59 18.30 17.75
CA GLY A 93 10.00 18.38 18.15
C GLY A 93 10.16 19.11 19.49
N ASN A 94 11.20 18.76 20.25
CA ASN A 94 11.54 19.36 21.55
C ASN A 94 11.78 20.89 21.54
N LYS A 95 11.81 21.54 20.36
CA LYS A 95 11.96 23.00 20.20
C LYS A 95 10.75 23.66 19.52
N GLY A 96 9.53 23.15 19.73
CA GLY A 96 8.29 23.79 19.28
C GLY A 96 8.04 23.76 17.77
N GLY A 97 8.89 23.10 16.99
CA GLY A 97 8.68 22.88 15.56
C GLY A 97 7.85 21.60 15.30
N ASN A 98 6.78 21.73 14.51
CA ASN A 98 5.99 20.59 14.04
C ASN A 98 6.62 20.01 12.76
N ILE A 99 7.02 18.74 12.77
CA ILE A 99 7.48 18.02 11.57
C ILE A 99 6.39 17.03 11.16
N SER A 100 5.92 17.11 9.92
CA SER A 100 4.92 16.19 9.36
C SER A 100 5.55 15.29 8.31
N LEU A 101 5.40 13.97 8.46
CA LEU A 101 5.89 12.98 7.51
C LEU A 101 4.71 12.14 6.98
N THR A 102 4.67 11.94 5.66
CA THR A 102 3.71 11.03 5.02
C THR A 102 4.35 9.65 4.88
N VAL A 103 3.74 8.62 5.49
CA VAL A 103 4.24 7.24 5.41
C VAL A 103 3.56 6.55 4.22
N TYR A 104 4.34 6.24 3.18
CA TYR A 104 3.83 5.63 1.93
C TYR A 104 3.78 4.10 1.96
N LYS A 105 4.55 3.44 2.82
CA LYS A 105 4.59 1.98 2.94
C LYS A 105 4.32 1.59 4.38
N ASN A 106 3.26 0.82 4.61
CA ASN A 106 2.93 0.29 5.92
C ASN A 106 3.68 -1.04 6.13
N ASP A 107 5.01 -1.00 6.12
CA ASP A 107 5.78 -2.11 6.71
C ASP A 107 5.60 -1.97 8.22
N VAL A 108 4.62 -2.69 8.79
CA VAL A 108 4.54 -2.86 10.24
C VAL A 108 5.68 -3.81 10.64
N LYS A 109 6.90 -3.30 10.64
CA LYS A 109 7.97 -3.92 11.42
C LYS A 109 7.70 -3.56 12.87
N VAL A 110 7.05 -4.45 13.61
CA VAL A 110 7.10 -4.42 15.08
C VAL A 110 8.51 -4.87 15.47
N GLU A 111 9.50 -4.03 15.21
CA GLU A 111 10.79 -4.17 15.89
C GLU A 111 10.61 -3.43 17.21
N ASN A 112 10.62 -4.18 18.32
CA ASN A 112 10.84 -3.62 19.66
C ASN A 112 12.25 -3.02 19.69
N LYS A 113 12.42 -1.85 19.06
CA LYS A 113 13.63 -1.07 19.15
C LYS A 113 13.48 -0.21 20.40
N GLU A 114 14.25 -0.54 21.42
CA GLU A 114 14.51 0.37 22.51
C GLU A 114 15.05 1.67 21.92
N PHE A 115 14.27 2.74 22.03
CA PHE A 115 14.73 4.07 21.67
C PHE A 115 15.76 4.49 22.72
N VAL A 116 17.04 4.43 22.37
CA VAL A 116 18.08 4.97 23.25
C VAL A 116 17.89 6.49 23.32
N HIS A 117 17.75 7.02 24.53
CA HIS A 117 17.74 8.46 24.76
C HIS A 117 19.06 9.05 24.25
N ALA A 118 19.01 9.72 23.09
CA ALA A 118 20.14 10.50 22.62
C ALA A 118 20.36 11.66 23.58
N THR A 119 21.45 11.62 24.34
CA THR A 119 21.89 12.76 25.14
C THR A 119 22.39 13.83 24.18
N PRO A 120 21.81 15.05 24.19
CA PRO A 120 22.31 16.11 23.35
C PRO A 120 23.75 16.42 23.74
N GLN A 121 24.69 16.27 22.80
CA GLN A 121 26.05 16.77 23.00
C GLN A 121 26.01 18.29 22.85
N ILE A 122 25.97 18.98 23.99
CA ILE A 122 26.19 20.42 24.05
C ILE A 122 27.66 20.61 23.72
N ASN A 123 27.96 21.12 22.52
CA ASN A 123 29.32 21.44 22.13
C ASN A 123 29.74 22.72 22.90
N PRO A 124 30.68 22.65 23.87
CA PRO A 124 31.01 23.79 24.73
C PRO A 124 31.67 24.95 23.96
N GLU A 125 32.13 24.74 22.71
CA GLU A 125 32.79 25.77 21.91
C GLU A 125 31.86 26.80 21.26
N LYS A 126 30.53 26.70 21.43
CA LYS A 126 29.58 27.74 20.95
C LYS A 126 28.86 28.49 22.07
N THR A 127 29.41 28.48 23.28
CA THR A 127 28.94 29.32 24.40
C THR A 127 30.04 30.27 24.88
N GLN A 128 30.58 31.05 23.95
CA GLN A 128 31.20 32.38 24.12
C GLN A 128 30.88 33.06 22.79
N VAL A 129 30.14 34.15 22.61
CA VAL A 129 29.85 35.42 23.31
C VAL A 129 28.59 35.96 22.59
N ALA A 130 27.67 36.72 23.18
CA ALA A 130 27.81 37.94 23.97
C ALA A 130 26.74 38.06 25.07
#